data_AF-A0A970MLC2-F1
#
_entry.id   AF-A0A970MLC2-F1
#
_cell.length_a   1.000
_cell.length_b   1.000
_cell.length_c   1.000
_cell.angle_alpha   90.00
_cell.angle_beta   90.00
_cell.angle_gamma   90.00
#
_symmetry.space_group_name_H-M   'P 1'
#
loop_
_entity.id
_entity.type
_entity.pdbx_description
1 polymer ?
#
loop_
_entity_poly.entity_id
_entity_poly.type
_entity_poly.pdbx_seq_one_letter_code
_entity_poly.pdbx_strand_id
1 'polypeptide(L)'
;MDKIKVKILSKCDDCDGQAYLPSAKGTDSRGVDYQRYAPCPTCEGSGQAEKWITLHEFQALLKELQCPHEHVSQVGGFHFSAGDVWDDIQDVCDDCGQILD
;
A
#
# COMPACT_ATOMS: atom_id res chain seq x y z
N MET A 1 -1.51 16.13 -25.07
CA MET A 1 -0.83 14.87 -24.71
C MET A 1 -1.86 13.98 -24.06
N ASP A 2 -2.23 12.88 -24.71
CA ASP A 2 -3.15 11.91 -24.14
C ASP A 2 -2.53 11.30 -22.88
N LYS A 3 -3.29 11.30 -21.79
CA LYS A 3 -2.87 10.73 -20.52
C LYS A 3 -2.89 9.21 -20.67
N ILE A 4 -1.71 8.59 -20.80
CA ILE A 4 -1.57 7.13 -20.78
C ILE A 4 -2.17 6.61 -19.47
N LYS A 5 -3.08 5.64 -19.60
CA LYS A 5 -3.70 4.94 -18.47
C LYS A 5 -3.29 3.48 -18.47
N VAL A 6 -3.13 2.94 -17.27
CA VAL A 6 -2.79 1.54 -17.01
C VAL A 6 -3.92 0.91 -16.22
N LYS A 7 -4.24 -0.34 -16.54
CA LYS A 7 -5.24 -1.12 -15.81
C LYS A 7 -4.53 -1.87 -14.69
N ILE A 8 -5.02 -1.73 -13.46
CA ILE A 8 -4.51 -2.46 -12.30
C ILE A 8 -5.64 -3.25 -11.64
N LEU A 9 -5.26 -4.25 -10.84
CA LEU A 9 -6.14 -4.85 -9.85
C LEU A 9 -5.88 -4.16 -8.50
N SER A 10 -6.91 -3.57 -7.92
CA SER A 10 -6.87 -2.98 -6.58
C SER A 10 -7.87 -3.66 -5.66
N LYS A 11 -7.80 -3.37 -4.36
CA LYS A 11 -8.83 -3.79 -3.39
C LYS A 11 -10.21 -3.38 -3.89
N CYS A 12 -11.19 -4.28 -3.80
CA CYS A 12 -12.58 -3.97 -4.13
C CYS A 12 -13.16 -3.01 -3.09
N ASP A 13 -13.59 -1.82 -3.52
CA ASP A 13 -14.15 -0.79 -2.63
C ASP A 13 -15.49 -1.22 -2.01
N ASP A 14 -16.30 -2.00 -2.73
CA ASP A 14 -17.65 -2.39 -2.28
C ASP A 14 -17.66 -3.45 -1.18
N CYS A 15 -16.64 -4.31 -1.13
CA CYS A 15 -16.50 -5.31 -0.06
C CYS A 15 -15.28 -5.08 0.82
N ASP A 16 -14.58 -3.95 0.65
CA ASP A 16 -13.31 -3.65 1.31
C ASP A 16 -12.31 -4.82 1.27
N GLY A 17 -12.25 -5.52 0.14
CA GLY A 17 -11.38 -6.71 -0.03
C GLY A 17 -11.84 -8.00 0.65
N GLN A 18 -12.95 -8.03 1.39
CA GLN A 18 -13.42 -9.24 2.09
C GLN A 18 -13.89 -10.37 1.17
N ALA A 19 -14.16 -10.07 -0.11
CA ALA A 19 -14.66 -10.97 -1.14
C ALA A 19 -16.06 -11.56 -0.91
N TYR A 20 -16.39 -11.98 0.31
CA TYR A 20 -17.66 -12.58 0.69
C TYR A 20 -18.30 -11.80 1.85
N LEU A 21 -19.53 -11.34 1.66
CA LEU A 21 -20.26 -10.54 2.65
C LEU A 21 -21.41 -11.33 3.28
N PRO A 22 -21.78 -11.06 4.55
CA PRO A 22 -22.94 -11.67 5.20
C PRO A 22 -24.22 -11.47 4.39
N SER A 23 -24.93 -12.56 4.07
CA SER A 23 -26.12 -12.51 3.20
C SER A 23 -27.43 -12.89 3.91
N ALA A 24 -27.40 -13.95 4.72
CA ALA A 24 -28.59 -14.44 5.43
C ALA A 24 -28.18 -15.27 6.65
N LYS A 25 -29.12 -15.52 7.56
CA LYS A 25 -28.95 -16.57 8.59
C LYS A 25 -29.52 -17.88 8.10
N GLY A 26 -28.93 -18.99 8.53
CA GLY A 26 -29.48 -20.33 8.38
C GLY A 26 -29.48 -21.04 9.72
N THR A 27 -30.25 -22.12 9.82
CA THR A 27 -30.27 -22.98 11.01
C THR A 27 -29.88 -24.38 10.56
N ASP A 28 -28.92 -24.99 11.26
CA ASP A 28 -28.47 -26.35 10.94
C ASP A 28 -29.48 -27.40 11.42
N SER A 29 -29.23 -28.68 11.12
CA SER A 29 -30.13 -29.78 11.53
C SER A 29 -30.21 -29.99 13.04
N ARG A 30 -29.36 -29.34 13.83
CA ARG A 30 -29.35 -29.39 15.30
C ARG A 30 -30.04 -28.19 15.92
N GLY A 31 -30.59 -27.28 15.10
CA GLY A 31 -31.22 -26.04 15.57
C GLY A 31 -30.21 -24.93 15.88
N VAL A 32 -28.95 -25.05 15.45
CA VAL A 32 -27.92 -24.03 15.69
C VAL A 32 -27.91 -23.03 14.53
N ASP A 33 -28.06 -21.75 14.86
CA ASP A 33 -28.00 -20.66 13.89
C ASP A 33 -26.56 -20.42 13.40
N TYR A 34 -26.42 -20.17 12.09
CA TYR A 34 -25.16 -19.81 11.46
C TYR A 34 -25.35 -18.67 10.45
N GLN A 35 -24.29 -17.89 10.24
CA GLN A 35 -24.26 -16.82 9.25
C GLN A 35 -23.88 -17.40 7.88
N ARG A 36 -24.70 -17.12 6.86
CA ARG A 36 -24.39 -17.39 5.45
C ARG A 36 -23.70 -16.17 4.85
N TYR A 37 -22.81 -16.46 3.92
CA TYR A 37 -22.06 -15.46 3.16
C TYR A 37 -22.36 -15.65 1.68
N ALA A 38 -22.33 -14.55 0.93
CA ALA A 38 -22.43 -14.55 -0.53
C ALA A 38 -21.24 -13.78 -1.11
N PRO A 39 -20.78 -14.13 -2.33
CA PRO A 39 -19.73 -13.37 -2.98
C PRO A 39 -20.20 -11.92 -3.19
N CYS A 40 -19.28 -10.97 -3.05
CA CYS A 40 -19.52 -9.58 -3.39
C CYS A 40 -19.95 -9.49 -4.86
N PRO A 41 -21.05 -8.79 -5.18
CA PRO A 41 -21.57 -8.74 -6.55
C PRO A 41 -20.63 -8.00 -7.51
N THR A 42 -19.76 -7.14 -7.00
CA THR A 42 -18.87 -6.29 -7.82
C THR A 42 -17.57 -6.98 -8.18
N CYS A 43 -16.97 -7.72 -7.23
CA CYS A 43 -15.70 -8.43 -7.47
C CYS A 43 -15.88 -9.95 -7.63
N GLU A 44 -17.13 -10.43 -7.56
CA GLU A 44 -17.52 -11.84 -7.71
C GLU A 44 -16.73 -12.80 -6.81
N GLY A 45 -16.37 -12.34 -5.61
CA GLY A 45 -15.62 -13.15 -4.64
C GLY A 45 -14.11 -13.15 -4.83
N SER A 46 -13.55 -12.30 -5.69
CA SER A 46 -12.09 -12.13 -5.80
C SER A 46 -11.51 -11.19 -4.72
N GLY A 47 -12.33 -10.30 -4.14
CA GLY A 47 -11.87 -9.24 -3.24
C GLY A 47 -11.10 -8.12 -3.95
N GLN A 48 -10.92 -8.22 -5.27
CA GLN A 48 -10.20 -7.25 -6.08
C GLN A 48 -11.09 -6.70 -7.19
N ALA A 49 -10.92 -5.44 -7.54
CA ALA A 49 -11.62 -4.79 -8.63
C ALA A 49 -10.62 -4.18 -9.61
N GLU A 50 -10.97 -4.20 -10.88
CA GLU A 50 -10.19 -3.56 -11.92
C GLU A 50 -10.34 -2.03 -11.84
N LYS A 51 -9.21 -1.32 -11.86
CA LYS A 51 -9.20 0.15 -11.84
C LYS A 51 -8.25 0.68 -12.91
N TRP A 52 -8.70 1.69 -13.64
CA TRP A 52 -7.85 2.46 -14.53
C TRP A 52 -7.23 3.62 -13.77
N ILE A 53 -5.91 3.67 -13.77
CA ILE A 53 -5.13 4.75 -13.18
C ILE A 53 -4.21 5.37 -14.24
N THR A 54 -3.79 6.60 -14.00
CA THR A 54 -2.78 7.27 -14.82
C THR A 54 -1.39 6.70 -14.57
N LEU A 55 -0.49 6.88 -15.54
CA LEU A 55 0.91 6.48 -15.37
C LEU A 55 1.58 7.14 -14.15
N HIS A 56 1.20 8.38 -13.83
CA HIS A 56 1.70 9.10 -12.65
C HIS A 56 1.23 8.46 -11.34
N GLU A 57 -0.06 8.12 -11.23
CA GLU A 57 -0.60 7.39 -10.07
C GLU A 57 0.07 6.01 -9.91
N PHE A 58 0.30 5.30 -11.02
CA PHE A 58 1.00 4.02 -10.98
C PHE A 58 2.44 4.16 -10.49
N GLN A 59 3.16 5.19 -10.95
CA GLN A 59 4.51 5.49 -10.47
C GLN A 59 4.52 5.81 -8.97
N ALA A 60 3.52 6.56 -8.47
CA ALA A 60 3.40 6.84 -7.04
C ALA A 60 3.19 5.56 -6.22
N LEU A 61 2.28 4.68 -6.65
CA LEU A 61 2.04 3.38 -6.01
C LEU A 61 3.30 2.49 -6.01
N LEU A 62 4.06 2.49 -7.10
CA LEU A 62 5.32 1.76 -7.16
C LEU A 62 6.34 2.31 -6.17
N LYS A 63 6.45 3.63 -6.03
CA LYS A 63 7.35 4.27 -5.05
C LYS A 63 6.95 3.94 -3.61
N GLU A 64 5.65 3.99 -3.29
CA GLU A 64 5.12 3.63 -1.97
C GLU A 64 5.41 2.16 -1.61
N LEU A 65 5.37 1.26 -2.58
CA LEU A 65 5.72 -0.14 -2.39
C LEU A 65 7.23 -0.40 -2.37
N GLN A 66 8.03 0.47 -2.97
CA GLN A 66 9.46 0.24 -3.20
C GLN A 66 10.37 0.66 -2.06
N CYS A 67 9.98 1.49 -1.09
CA CYS A 67 10.90 1.83 0.00
C CYS A 67 10.38 1.57 1.43
N PRO A 68 10.74 0.42 2.02
CA PRO A 68 10.84 0.16 3.46
C PRO A 68 12.30 0.19 3.97
N HIS A 69 13.15 0.96 3.26
CA HIS A 69 14.58 1.26 3.45
C HIS A 69 15.50 0.12 3.94
N GLU A 70 16.04 -0.64 2.99
CA GLU A 70 17.12 -1.64 3.19
C GLU A 70 18.51 -1.07 2.79
N HIS A 71 18.54 -0.10 1.86
CA HIS A 71 19.74 0.62 1.43
C HIS A 71 19.72 2.05 1.97
N VAL A 72 20.55 2.27 2.99
CA VAL A 72 20.75 3.56 3.63
C VAL A 72 22.23 3.91 3.55
N SER A 73 22.53 5.08 3.01
CA SER A 73 23.87 5.65 3.00
C SER A 73 23.94 6.80 3.99
N GLN A 74 25.03 6.81 4.75
CA GLN A 74 25.35 7.94 5.61
C GLN A 74 26.05 9.02 4.77
N VAL A 75 25.47 10.22 4.76
CA VAL A 75 26.01 11.39 4.05
C VAL A 75 26.32 12.49 5.06
N GLY A 76 27.21 13.43 4.70
CA GLY A 76 27.68 14.48 5.60
C GLY A 76 29.08 14.20 6.15
N GLY A 77 29.47 14.94 7.17
CA GLY A 77 30.78 14.78 7.80
C GLY A 77 30.95 15.59 9.07
N PHE A 78 32.09 15.37 9.72
CA PHE A 78 32.48 16.15 10.90
C PHE A 78 33.07 17.48 10.48
N HIS A 79 32.60 18.55 11.13
CA HIS A 79 33.06 19.91 10.92
C HIS A 79 33.76 20.43 12.18
N PHE A 80 34.86 21.15 11.96
CA PHE A 80 35.65 21.78 13.03
C PHE A 80 35.63 23.29 12.85
N SER A 81 34.98 24.00 13.77
CA SER A 81 34.95 25.47 13.73
C SER A 81 35.06 26.05 15.13
N ALA A 82 35.97 27.00 15.32
CA ALA A 82 36.11 27.80 16.55
C ALA A 82 36.30 27.01 17.87
N GLY A 83 36.82 25.78 17.79
CA GLY A 83 37.02 24.92 18.97
C GLY A 83 35.84 23.99 19.28
N ASP A 84 34.74 24.12 18.54
CA ASP A 84 33.59 23.22 18.63
C ASP A 84 33.61 22.19 17.49
N VAL A 85 33.05 21.01 17.78
CA VAL A 85 32.88 19.89 16.84
C VAL A 85 31.39 19.66 16.66
N TRP A 86 30.93 19.69 15.42
CA TRP A 86 29.54 19.39 15.04
C TRP A 86 29.53 18.59 13.74
N ASP A 87 28.46 17.85 13.51
CA ASP A 87 28.27 17.05 12.30
C ASP A 87 26.93 17.36 11.62
N ASP A 88 26.89 17.16 10.31
CA ASP A 88 25.68 17.19 9.48
C ASP A 88 25.38 15.80 8.94
N ILE A 89 25.73 14.78 9.71
CA ILE A 89 25.60 13.39 9.30
C ILE A 89 24.11 13.03 9.25
N GLN A 90 23.67 12.51 8.11
CA GLN A 90 22.28 12.09 7.89
C GLN A 90 22.25 10.70 7.27
N ASP A 91 21.32 9.89 7.76
CA ASP A 91 20.97 8.62 7.14
C ASP A 91 19.95 8.89 6.03
N VAL A 92 20.33 8.63 4.78
CA VAL A 92 19.48 8.85 3.61
C VAL A 92 19.22 7.53 2.93
N CYS A 93 17.94 7.23 2.65
CA CYS A 93 17.63 6.09 1.82
C CYS A 93 18.06 6.35 0.36
N ASP A 94 18.89 5.47 -0.19
CA ASP A 94 19.36 5.60 -1.58
C ASP A 94 18.24 5.36 -2.60
N ASP A 95 17.21 4.58 -2.21
CA ASP A 95 16.14 4.16 -3.10
C ASP A 95 15.01 5.21 -3.25
N CYS A 96 14.71 5.97 -2.19
CA CYS A 96 13.67 7.00 -2.24
C CYS A 96 14.07 8.38 -1.72
N GLY A 97 15.32 8.56 -1.28
CA GLY A 97 15.89 9.85 -0.90
C GLY A 97 15.33 10.45 0.39
N GLN A 98 14.59 9.66 1.18
CA GLN A 98 14.07 10.12 2.46
C GLN A 98 15.22 10.20 3.47
N ILE A 99 15.32 11.35 4.16
CA ILE A 99 16.18 11.53 5.34
C ILE A 99 15.50 10.82 6.52
N LEU A 100 16.23 9.92 7.17
CA LEU A 100 15.73 9.05 8.24
C LEU A 100 16.10 9.53 9.65
N ASP A 101 17.01 10.51 9.75
CA ASP A 101 17.50 11.14 10.99
C ASP A 101 17.38 12.68 10.93
#